data_AF-A0A143ZW82-F1
#
_entry.id   AF-A0A143ZW82-F1
#
_cell.length_a   1.000
_cell.length_b   1.000
_cell.length_c   1.000
_cell.angle_alpha   90.00
_cell.angle_beta   90.00
_cell.angle_gamma   90.00
#
_symmetry.space_group_name_H-M   'P 1'
#
loop_
_entity.id
_entity.type
_entity.pdbx_description
1 polymer ?
#
loop_
_entity_poly.entity_id
_entity_poly.type
_entity_poly.pdbx_seq_one_letter_code
_entity_poly.pdbx_strand_id
1 'polypeptide(L)'
;MKLQYGYTKKEVKQYKMSMSCLILTIAQHLIQADEEDMEIRLTECFSGSVERYDCVRSLLSQDWPPNYEVNVYAIREIQNADKHRYLNVVFADNVQDEDELLK
;
A
#
# COMPACT_ATOMS: atom_id res chain seq x y z
N MET A 1 22.71 24.65 26.00
CA MET A 1 21.37 24.35 25.45
C MET A 1 21.54 23.20 24.45
N LYS A 2 21.10 21.98 24.76
CA LYS A 2 21.22 20.81 23.86
C LYS A 2 19.91 20.67 23.08
N LEU A 3 19.97 20.72 21.75
CA LEU A 3 18.85 20.41 20.87
C LEU A 3 18.66 18.89 20.86
N GLN A 4 17.68 18.38 21.60
CA GLN A 4 17.19 17.01 21.45
C GLN A 4 16.22 16.97 20.26
N TYR A 5 16.73 16.79 19.04
CA TYR A 5 15.91 16.28 17.95
C TYR A 5 15.83 14.76 18.13
N GLY A 6 14.86 14.33 18.92
CA GLY A 6 14.57 12.91 19.11
C GLY A 6 13.98 12.34 17.83
N TYR A 7 14.75 11.53 17.11
CA TYR A 7 14.19 10.62 16.12
C TYR A 7 13.31 9.62 16.87
N THR A 8 11.99 9.80 16.80
CA THR A 8 11.07 8.78 17.30
C THR A 8 11.03 7.67 16.26
N LYS A 9 11.78 6.59 16.51
CA LYS A 9 11.63 5.34 15.75
C LYS A 9 10.19 4.85 15.95
N LYS A 10 9.34 5.05 14.95
CA LYS A 10 8.00 4.50 14.93
C LYS A 10 8.09 3.14 14.25
N GLU A 11 7.89 2.07 15.01
CA GLU A 11 7.74 0.74 14.42
C GLU A 11 6.44 0.75 13.61
N VAL A 12 6.58 0.74 12.29
CA VAL A 12 5.46 0.58 11.37
C VAL A 12 5.21 -0.91 11.24
N LYS A 13 4.02 -1.38 11.60
CA LYS A 13 3.63 -2.77 11.34
C LYS A 13 3.62 -2.98 9.84
N GLN A 14 4.35 -3.99 9.38
CA GLN A 14 4.32 -4.46 8.01
C GLN A 14 3.62 -5.81 7.95
N TYR A 15 2.83 -6.02 6.91
CA TYR A 15 2.16 -7.28 6.63
C TYR A 15 2.72 -7.82 5.33
N LYS A 16 3.51 -8.89 5.43
CA LYS A 16 4.00 -9.61 4.25
C LYS A 16 2.85 -10.43 3.67
N MET A 17 2.53 -10.22 2.39
CA MET A 17 1.50 -10.97 1.69
C MET A 17 1.78 -11.07 0.19
N SER A 18 1.16 -12.06 -0.46
CA SER A 18 1.18 -12.14 -1.91
C SER A 18 0.37 -11.00 -2.54
N MET A 19 0.71 -10.63 -3.75
CA MET A 19 -0.02 -9.65 -4.55
C MET A 19 -1.48 -10.08 -4.73
N SER A 20 -1.72 -11.38 -4.97
CA SER A 20 -3.08 -11.94 -5.02
C SER A 20 -3.89 -11.68 -3.73
N CYS A 21 -3.28 -11.89 -2.56
CA CYS A 21 -3.92 -11.61 -1.28
C CYS A 21 -4.17 -10.11 -1.07
N LEU A 22 -3.23 -9.25 -1.49
CA LEU A 22 -3.40 -7.79 -1.41
C LEU A 22 -4.58 -7.33 -2.27
N ILE A 23 -4.61 -7.71 -3.53
CA ILE A 23 -5.66 -7.32 -4.48
C ILE A 23 -7.03 -7.83 -4.01
N LEU A 24 -7.10 -9.07 -3.52
CA LEU A 24 -8.32 -9.61 -2.92
C LEU A 24 -8.76 -8.82 -1.68
N THR A 25 -7.83 -8.46 -0.80
CA THR A 25 -8.10 -7.67 0.41
C THR A 25 -8.70 -6.31 0.05
N ILE A 26 -8.12 -5.61 -0.94
CA ILE A 26 -8.62 -4.33 -1.43
C ILE A 26 -10.04 -4.47 -1.97
N ALA A 27 -10.26 -5.45 -2.86
CA ALA A 27 -11.56 -5.67 -3.47
C ALA A 27 -12.63 -6.00 -2.41
N GLN A 28 -12.33 -6.90 -1.47
CA GLN A 28 -13.26 -7.26 -0.39
C GLN A 28 -13.59 -6.08 0.51
N HIS A 29 -12.60 -5.25 0.87
CA HIS A 29 -12.81 -4.04 1.68
C HIS A 29 -13.81 -3.09 1.00
N LEU A 30 -13.59 -2.78 -0.28
CA LEU A 30 -14.42 -1.83 -1.02
C LEU A 30 -15.82 -2.37 -1.33
N ILE A 31 -15.95 -3.66 -1.67
CA ILE A 31 -17.25 -4.30 -1.87
C ILE A 31 -18.07 -4.32 -0.58
N GLN A 32 -17.45 -4.64 0.56
CA GLN A 32 -18.14 -4.64 1.86
C GLN A 32 -18.57 -3.25 2.31
N ALA A 33 -17.87 -2.21 1.85
CA ALA A 33 -18.18 -0.82 2.13
C ALA A 33 -19.21 -0.20 1.17
N ASP A 34 -19.63 -0.91 0.11
CA ASP A 34 -20.44 -0.37 -1.00
C ASP A 34 -19.72 0.79 -1.73
N GLU A 35 -18.39 0.69 -1.87
CA GLU A 35 -17.51 1.72 -2.46
C GLU A 35 -16.68 1.18 -3.64
N GLU A 36 -17.27 0.31 -4.46
CA GLU A 36 -16.59 -0.33 -5.60
C GLU A 36 -16.06 0.65 -6.65
N ASP A 37 -16.69 1.82 -6.76
CA ASP A 37 -16.32 2.92 -7.68
C ASP A 37 -15.27 3.89 -7.09
N MET A 38 -14.72 3.60 -5.91
CA MET A 38 -13.66 4.42 -5.31
C MET A 38 -12.34 4.26 -6.07
N GLU A 39 -11.63 5.39 -6.29
CA GLU A 39 -10.27 5.37 -6.82
C GLU A 39 -9.32 4.64 -5.87
N ILE A 40 -8.49 3.75 -6.40
CA ILE A 40 -7.48 3.00 -5.67
C ILE A 40 -6.10 3.48 -6.11
N ARG A 41 -5.24 3.79 -5.14
CA ARG A 41 -3.85 4.17 -5.36
C ARG A 41 -2.93 3.16 -4.71
N LEU A 42 -2.10 2.50 -5.53
CA LEU A 42 -0.99 1.68 -5.04
C LEU A 42 0.27 2.55 -5.05
N THR A 43 0.78 2.85 -3.86
CA THR A 43 1.97 3.67 -3.65
C THR A 43 3.14 2.80 -3.23
N GLU A 44 4.20 2.79 -4.03
CA GLU A 44 5.44 2.10 -3.70
C GLU A 44 6.36 3.03 -2.88
N CYS A 45 6.79 2.57 -1.72
CA CYS A 45 7.51 3.35 -0.72
C CYS A 45 8.87 3.90 -1.16
N PHE A 46 9.64 3.13 -1.93
CA PHE A 46 11.05 3.44 -2.19
C PHE A 46 11.25 4.28 -3.46
N SER A 47 10.49 4.00 -4.51
CA SER A 47 10.46 4.73 -5.77
C SER A 47 9.54 5.96 -5.71
N GLY A 48 8.57 5.98 -4.78
CA GLY A 48 7.52 6.99 -4.74
C GLY A 48 6.54 6.88 -5.92
N SER A 49 6.57 5.77 -6.67
CA SER A 49 5.64 5.53 -7.77
C SER A 49 4.22 5.34 -7.24
N VAL A 50 3.24 5.85 -8.00
CA VAL A 50 1.82 5.76 -7.66
C VAL A 50 1.06 5.28 -8.87
N GLU A 51 0.57 4.05 -8.81
CA GLU A 51 -0.36 3.49 -9.77
C GLU A 51 -1.79 3.80 -9.34
N ARG A 52 -2.66 4.15 -10.30
CA ARG A 52 -4.03 4.59 -10.04
C ARG A 52 -5.02 3.74 -10.82
N TYR A 53 -6.11 3.36 -10.17
CA TYR A 53 -7.21 2.61 -10.74
C TYR A 53 -8.51 3.30 -10.36
N ASP A 54 -9.36 3.57 -11.36
CA ASP A 54 -10.58 4.36 -11.15
C ASP A 54 -11.66 3.61 -10.33
N CYS A 55 -11.56 2.29 -10.20
CA CYS A 55 -12.50 1.45 -9.47
C CYS A 55 -11.94 0.03 -9.24
N VAL A 56 -12.64 -0.78 -8.44
CA VAL A 56 -12.31 -2.20 -8.19
C VAL A 56 -12.20 -2.99 -9.49
N ARG A 57 -13.10 -2.76 -10.46
CA ARG A 57 -13.05 -3.43 -11.76
C ARG A 57 -11.75 -3.12 -12.52
N SER A 58 -11.28 -1.87 -12.47
CA SER A 58 -10.04 -1.46 -13.13
C SER A 58 -8.82 -2.15 -12.50
N LEU A 59 -8.79 -2.26 -11.17
CA LEU A 59 -7.78 -3.01 -10.43
C LEU A 59 -7.78 -4.50 -10.81
N LEU A 60 -8.95 -5.15 -10.82
CA LEU A 60 -9.07 -6.59 -11.09
C LEU A 60 -8.84 -6.96 -12.57
N SER A 61 -8.83 -5.99 -13.48
CA SER A 61 -8.59 -6.22 -14.90
C SER A 61 -7.10 -6.33 -15.27
N GLN A 62 -6.20 -6.10 -14.31
CA GLN A 62 -4.76 -6.21 -14.53
C GLN A 62 -4.27 -7.66 -14.39
N ASP A 63 -3.17 -7.99 -15.07
CA ASP A 63 -2.50 -9.28 -14.97
C ASP A 63 -1.52 -9.29 -13.78
N TRP A 64 -2.06 -9.41 -12.57
CA TRP A 64 -1.27 -9.39 -11.35
C TRP A 64 -0.42 -10.66 -11.20
N PRO A 65 0.89 -10.56 -10.93
CA PRO A 65 1.72 -11.72 -10.65
C PRO A 65 1.32 -12.33 -9.30
N PRO A 66 0.58 -13.46 -9.25
CA PRO A 66 -0.19 -13.84 -8.08
C PRO A 66 0.67 -14.23 -6.88
N ASN A 67 1.87 -14.74 -7.14
CA ASN A 67 2.82 -15.23 -6.13
C ASN A 67 3.88 -14.19 -5.75
N TYR A 68 3.83 -13.00 -6.33
CA TYR A 68 4.77 -11.94 -5.98
C TYR A 68 4.50 -11.46 -4.55
N GLU A 69 5.51 -11.43 -3.69
CA GLU A 69 5.35 -11.01 -2.30
C GLU A 69 5.68 -9.53 -2.12
N VAL A 70 4.85 -8.85 -1.34
CA VAL A 70 5.01 -7.44 -1.00
C VAL A 70 4.90 -7.22 0.50
N ASN A 71 5.55 -6.17 0.98
CA ASN A 71 5.40 -5.67 2.35
C ASN A 71 4.37 -4.54 2.34
N VAL A 72 3.21 -4.75 2.97
CA VAL A 72 2.15 -3.74 3.06
C VAL A 72 2.28 -2.99 4.37
N TYR A 73 2.43 -1.66 4.29
CA TYR A 73 2.59 -0.77 5.45
C TYR A 73 1.30 -0.08 5.86
N ALA A 74 0.42 0.21 4.90
CA ALA A 74 -0.86 0.85 5.18
C ALA A 74 -1.89 0.58 4.08
N ILE A 75 -3.14 0.40 4.49
CA ILE A 75 -4.33 0.49 3.63
C ILE A 75 -5.24 1.51 4.33
N ARG A 76 -5.51 2.64 3.68
CA ARG A 76 -6.21 3.76 4.31
C ARG A 76 -6.98 4.59 3.31
N GLU A 77 -8.20 4.95 3.68
CA GLU A 77 -8.98 5.94 2.95
C GLU A 77 -8.42 7.34 3.21
N ILE A 78 -8.24 8.10 2.15
CA ILE A 78 -7.75 9.49 2.21
C ILE A 78 -8.76 10.37 1.50
N GLN A 79 -9.06 11.51 2.12
CA GLN A 79 -9.81 12.59 1.50
C GLN A 79 -8.85 13.74 1.19
N ASN A 80 -8.79 14.18 -0.07
CA ASN A 80 -7.98 15.33 -0.46
C ASN A 80 -8.68 16.66 -0.11
N ALA A 81 -8.00 17.78 -0.35
CA ALA A 81 -8.54 19.12 -0.12
C ALA A 81 -9.82 19.40 -0.93
N ASP A 82 -9.95 18.78 -2.11
CA ASP A 82 -11.11 18.90 -3.00
C ASP A 82 -12.26 17.94 -2.63
N LYS A 83 -12.18 17.30 -1.46
CA LYS A 83 -13.13 16.30 -0.94
C LYS A 83 -13.26 15.02 -1.76
N HIS A 84 -12.37 14.79 -2.72
CA HIS A 84 -12.27 13.52 -3.41
C HIS A 84 -11.66 12.48 -2.47
N ARG A 85 -12.32 11.33 -2.36
CA ARG A 85 -11.92 10.19 -1.52
C ARG A 85 -11.30 9.11 -2.41
N TYR A 86 -10.21 8.52 -1.93
CA TYR A 86 -9.53 7.40 -2.57
C TYR A 86 -8.93 6.46 -1.52
N LEU A 87 -8.80 5.19 -1.88
CA LEU A 87 -8.11 4.21 -1.07
C LEU A 87 -6.61 4.27 -1.39
N ASN A 88 -5.77 4.51 -0.40
CA ASN A 88 -4.33 4.49 -0.55
C ASN A 88 -3.72 3.25 0.10
N VAL A 89 -3.06 2.45 -0.72
CA VAL A 89 -2.32 1.26 -0.32
C VAL A 89 -0.84 1.56 -0.44
N VAL A 90 -0.13 1.51 0.67
CA VAL A 90 1.30 1.77 0.73
C VAL A 90 2.02 0.45 0.91
N PHE A 91 2.84 0.09 -0.08
CA PHE A 91 3.57 -1.16 -0.10
C PHE A 91 5.02 -0.95 -0.56
N ALA A 92 5.84 -1.98 -0.40
CA ALA A 92 7.12 -2.10 -1.07
C ALA A 92 7.27 -3.50 -1.65
N ASP A 93 7.94 -3.58 -2.78
CA ASP A 93 8.58 -4.82 -3.17
C ASP A 93 9.72 -5.13 -2.19
N ASN A 94 10.04 -6.41 -2.07
CA ASN A 94 10.92 -6.92 -1.03
C ASN A 94 12.30 -6.22 -1.08
N VAL A 95 12.50 -5.19 -0.26
CA VAL A 95 13.83 -4.65 0.02
C VAL A 95 14.53 -5.68 0.89
N GLN A 96 15.63 -6.21 0.36
CA GLN A 96 16.54 -7.18 0.96
C GLN A 96 16.49 -7.14 2.50
N ASP A 97 16.26 -8.31 3.11
CA ASP A 97 16.54 -8.49 4.53
C ASP A 97 17.94 -7.93 4.82
N GLU A 98 18.06 -6.96 5.75
CA GLU A 98 19.32 -6.33 6.15
C GLU A 98 20.41 -7.35 6.54
N ASP A 99 20.03 -8.62 6.77
CA ASP A 99 20.91 -9.74 7.09
C ASP A 99 21.78 -10.25 5.91
N GLU A 100 21.51 -9.85 4.65
CA GLU A 100 22.41 -10.17 3.51
C GLU A 100 23.52 -9.15 3.28
N LEU A 101 23.44 -7.95 3.84
CA LEU A 101 24.45 -6.89 3.68
C LEU A 101 25.55 -6.92 4.77
N LEU A 102 25.47 -7.87 5.71
CA LEU A 102 26.44 -8.06 6.80
C LEU A 102 27.25 -9.37 6.68
N LYS A 103 27.26 -10.03 5.51
CA LYS A 103 28.13 -11.18 5.22
C LYS A 103 29.40 -10.77 4.47
#